data_AF-A0A430KT30-F1
#
_entry.id   AF-A0A430KT30-F1
#
_cell.length_a   1.000
_cell.length_b   1.000
_cell.length_c   1.000
_cell.angle_alpha   90.00
_cell.angle_beta   90.00
_cell.angle_gamma   90.00
#
_symmetry.space_group_name_H-M   'P 1'
#
loop_
_entity.id
_entity.type
_entity.pdbx_description
1 polymer ?
#
loop_
_entity_poly.entity_id
_entity_poly.type
_entity_poly.pdbx_seq_one_letter_code
_entity_poly.pdbx_strand_id
1 'polypeptide(L)'
;MNFFTQRHLNKLQQAVIEGDLVKLKKQFQKLDQAQLTEPTFNHQNQDYNLPELAISAGQAKALDHLIQAGCPLTASQSEPLLYQAIQHPQQSLALMTVLLQAKAPLGYPDSDPQHALFACFKFCPSASLMLHLSRLNEYGADLNQPDSQGHTALILALQQEHKGLVQMLINSGALLPAKAQALCSEEMIGYARRLADDLNIRRMMLG
;
A
#
# COMPACT_ATOMS: atom_id res chain seq x y z
N MET A 1 -8.00 -20.00 27.82
CA MET A 1 -8.92 -18.87 27.53
C MET A 1 -10.30 -19.16 28.11
N ASN A 2 -10.96 -18.16 28.71
CA ASN A 2 -12.31 -18.33 29.28
C ASN A 2 -13.38 -18.45 28.17
N PHE A 3 -14.46 -19.20 28.43
CA PHE A 3 -15.56 -19.35 27.47
C PHE A 3 -16.17 -18.00 27.02
N PHE A 4 -16.24 -17.04 27.95
CA PHE A 4 -16.75 -15.69 27.67
C PHE A 4 -15.84 -14.90 26.73
N THR A 5 -14.52 -14.99 26.89
CA THR A 5 -13.57 -14.31 26.01
C THR A 5 -13.67 -14.88 24.60
N GLN A 6 -13.78 -16.21 24.43
CA GLN A 6 -13.96 -16.82 23.11
C GLN A 6 -15.22 -16.32 22.38
N ARG A 7 -16.33 -16.17 23.12
CA ARG A 7 -17.59 -15.67 22.53
C ARG A 7 -17.48 -14.21 22.08
N HIS A 8 -16.75 -13.38 22.81
CA HIS A 8 -16.49 -11.99 22.43
C HIS A 8 -15.55 -11.89 21.23
N LEU A 9 -14.52 -12.74 21.16
CA LEU A 9 -13.61 -12.85 20.02
C LEU A 9 -14.33 -13.30 18.75
N ASN A 10 -15.20 -14.30 18.81
CA ASN A 10 -15.99 -14.72 17.64
C ASN A 10 -16.92 -13.61 17.14
N LYS A 11 -17.52 -12.83 18.05
CA LYS A 11 -18.34 -11.66 17.69
C LYS A 11 -17.51 -10.53 17.10
N LEU A 12 -16.28 -10.33 17.60
CA LEU A 12 -15.35 -9.36 17.06
C LEU A 12 -14.94 -9.73 15.63
N GLN A 13 -14.55 -10.99 15.41
CA GLN A 13 -14.23 -11.54 14.09
C GLN A 13 -15.37 -11.29 13.10
N GLN A 14 -16.60 -11.64 13.47
CA GLN A 14 -17.77 -11.42 12.63
C GLN A 14 -18.00 -9.92 12.35
N ALA A 15 -17.86 -9.06 13.36
CA ALA A 15 -18.01 -7.62 13.19
C ALA A 15 -16.97 -7.02 12.23
N VAL A 16 -15.73 -7.53 12.26
CA VAL A 16 -14.67 -7.12 11.32
C VAL A 16 -15.04 -7.56 9.90
N ILE A 17 -15.41 -8.83 9.70
CA ILE A 17 -15.76 -9.37 8.37
C ILE A 17 -16.97 -8.63 7.77
N GLU A 18 -18.01 -8.39 8.59
CA GLU A 18 -19.23 -7.67 8.17
C GLU A 18 -19.02 -6.17 8.01
N GLY A 19 -17.91 -5.61 8.52
CA GLY A 19 -17.70 -4.16 8.59
C GLY A 19 -18.65 -3.45 9.57
N ASP A 20 -19.24 -4.17 10.54
CA ASP A 20 -20.17 -3.62 11.52
C ASP A 20 -19.42 -2.88 12.64
N LEU A 21 -19.22 -1.58 12.42
CA LEU A 21 -18.52 -0.70 13.35
C LEU A 21 -19.21 -0.57 14.71
N VAL A 22 -20.53 -0.78 14.78
CA VAL A 22 -21.30 -0.69 16.03
C VAL A 22 -21.00 -1.91 16.89
N LYS A 23 -21.05 -3.11 16.32
CA LYS A 23 -20.67 -4.35 17.01
C LYS A 23 -19.19 -4.34 17.39
N LEU A 24 -18.33 -3.85 16.51
CA LEU A 24 -16.89 -3.76 16.71
C LEU A 24 -16.55 -2.86 17.92
N LYS A 25 -17.07 -1.63 17.97
CA LYS A 25 -16.87 -0.71 19.10
C LYS A 25 -17.41 -1.27 20.42
N LYS A 26 -18.52 -2.01 20.39
CA LYS A 26 -19.07 -2.70 21.57
C LYS A 26 -18.16 -3.81 22.08
N GLN A 27 -17.38 -4.47 21.23
CA GLN A 27 -16.41 -5.48 21.67
C GLN A 27 -15.15 -4.85 22.25
N PHE A 28 -14.67 -3.73 21.71
CA PHE A 28 -13.52 -3.01 22.28
C PHE A 28 -13.73 -2.55 23.72
N GLN A 29 -14.97 -2.24 24.12
CA GLN A 29 -15.28 -1.91 25.52
C GLN A 29 -15.21 -3.12 26.47
N LYS A 30 -15.15 -4.34 25.94
CA LYS A 30 -15.26 -5.59 26.70
C LYS A 30 -14.00 -6.45 26.64
N LEU A 31 -13.05 -6.09 25.79
CA LEU A 31 -11.81 -6.81 25.55
C LEU A 31 -10.64 -5.92 25.94
N ASP A 32 -9.67 -6.48 26.66
CA ASP A 32 -8.42 -5.79 26.99
C ASP A 32 -7.48 -5.79 25.78
N GLN A 33 -6.49 -4.89 25.76
CA GLN A 33 -5.53 -4.79 24.64
C GLN A 33 -4.83 -6.10 24.31
N ALA A 34 -4.40 -6.87 25.32
CA ALA A 34 -3.76 -8.17 25.11
C ALA A 34 -4.69 -9.16 24.36
N GLN A 35 -5.99 -9.10 24.64
CA GLN A 35 -7.00 -9.95 23.99
C GLN A 35 -7.32 -9.49 22.56
N LEU A 36 -6.88 -8.30 22.15
CA LEU A 36 -7.00 -7.81 20.77
C LEU A 36 -5.77 -8.18 19.94
N THR A 37 -4.59 -8.27 20.54
CA THR A 37 -3.32 -8.43 19.83
C THR A 37 -2.81 -9.87 19.77
N GLU A 38 -3.12 -10.70 20.76
CA GLU A 38 -2.65 -12.09 20.84
C GLU A 38 -3.40 -13.11 19.96
N PRO A 39 -4.74 -13.03 19.76
CA PRO A 39 -5.44 -14.09 19.06
C PRO A 39 -5.30 -14.00 17.54
N THR A 40 -5.15 -15.16 16.91
CA THR A 40 -5.37 -15.36 15.48
C THR A 40 -6.79 -15.85 15.22
N PHE A 41 -7.34 -15.47 14.08
CA PHE A 41 -8.70 -15.74 13.65
C PHE A 41 -8.65 -16.53 12.35
N ASN A 42 -9.24 -17.72 12.37
CA ASN A 42 -9.32 -18.53 11.16
C ASN A 42 -10.35 -17.93 10.19
N HIS A 43 -9.91 -17.57 8.99
CA HIS A 43 -10.76 -17.12 7.90
C HIS A 43 -10.22 -17.69 6.58
N GLN A 44 -11.08 -18.27 5.75
CA GLN A 44 -10.68 -18.87 4.46
C GLN A 44 -9.52 -19.88 4.57
N ASN A 45 -9.52 -20.73 5.62
CA ASN A 45 -8.48 -21.72 5.91
C ASN A 45 -7.09 -21.16 6.24
N GLN A 46 -7.00 -19.88 6.59
CA GLN A 46 -5.77 -19.25 7.06
C GLN A 46 -6.02 -18.54 8.39
N ASP A 47 -5.00 -18.51 9.24
CA ASP A 47 -5.07 -17.83 10.52
C ASP A 47 -4.53 -16.41 10.36
N TYR A 48 -5.40 -15.44 10.61
CA TYR A 48 -5.12 -14.02 10.45
C TYR A 48 -5.14 -13.30 11.79
N ASN A 49 -4.26 -12.34 12.00
CA ASN A 49 -4.47 -11.36 13.06
C ASN A 49 -5.62 -10.40 12.69
N LEU A 50 -6.05 -9.56 13.63
CA LEU A 50 -7.18 -8.64 13.41
C LEU A 50 -6.96 -7.67 12.22
N PRO A 51 -5.82 -6.97 12.08
CA PRO A 51 -5.52 -6.17 10.91
C PRO A 51 -5.59 -6.95 9.58
N GLU A 52 -4.98 -8.13 9.53
CA GLU A 52 -4.99 -8.98 8.34
C GLU A 52 -6.41 -9.43 7.99
N LEU A 53 -7.22 -9.79 8.98
CA LEU A 53 -8.63 -10.15 8.77
C LEU A 53 -9.43 -8.99 8.18
N ALA A 54 -9.18 -7.77 8.64
CA ALA A 54 -9.82 -6.58 8.09
C ALA A 54 -9.36 -6.30 6.64
N ILE A 55 -8.09 -6.55 6.33
CA ILE A 55 -7.54 -6.45 4.98
C ILE A 55 -8.13 -7.51 4.07
N SER A 56 -8.15 -8.78 4.50
CA SER A 56 -8.69 -9.90 3.72
C SER A 56 -10.19 -9.74 3.45
N ALA A 57 -10.94 -9.15 4.38
CA ALA A 57 -12.35 -8.85 4.22
C ALA A 57 -12.63 -7.56 3.42
N GLY A 58 -11.61 -6.76 3.08
CA GLY A 58 -11.78 -5.50 2.35
C GLY A 58 -12.32 -4.34 3.20
N GLN A 59 -12.22 -4.41 4.53
CA GLN A 59 -12.94 -3.55 5.47
C GLN A 59 -12.07 -2.40 5.98
N ALA A 60 -11.78 -1.43 5.12
CA ALA A 60 -10.89 -0.30 5.43
C ALA A 60 -11.30 0.51 6.68
N LYS A 61 -12.60 0.72 6.90
CA LYS A 61 -13.09 1.43 8.11
C LYS A 61 -12.92 0.62 9.39
N ALA A 62 -13.07 -0.70 9.31
CA ALA A 62 -12.81 -1.58 10.44
C ALA A 62 -11.31 -1.59 10.75
N LEU A 63 -10.46 -1.66 9.71
CA LEU A 63 -9.01 -1.57 9.84
C LEU A 63 -8.56 -0.27 10.54
N ASP A 64 -9.10 0.88 10.14
CA ASP A 64 -8.79 2.17 10.76
C ASP A 64 -9.14 2.17 12.26
N HIS A 65 -10.32 1.65 12.63
CA HIS A 65 -10.70 1.52 14.03
C HIS A 65 -9.84 0.53 14.82
N LEU A 66 -9.36 -0.55 14.21
CA LEU A 66 -8.45 -1.50 14.85
C LEU A 66 -7.09 -0.86 15.14
N ILE A 67 -6.56 -0.08 14.18
CA ILE A 67 -5.32 0.66 14.35
C ILE A 67 -5.47 1.73 15.44
N GLN A 68 -6.57 2.49 15.44
CA GLN A 68 -6.88 3.46 16.50
C GLN A 68 -7.04 2.83 17.89
N ALA A 69 -7.46 1.56 17.95
CA ALA A 69 -7.53 0.79 19.19
C ALA A 69 -6.16 0.31 19.69
N GLY A 70 -5.07 0.60 18.95
CA GLY A 70 -3.71 0.23 19.30
C GLY A 70 -3.28 -1.14 18.79
N CYS A 71 -4.01 -1.73 17.83
CA CYS A 71 -3.56 -2.97 17.20
C CYS A 71 -2.24 -2.71 16.44
N PRO A 72 -1.20 -3.54 16.63
CA PRO A 72 0.08 -3.35 15.98
C PRO A 72 -0.04 -3.55 14.48
N LEU A 73 0.70 -2.75 13.71
CA LEU A 73 0.84 -2.88 12.24
C LEU A 73 1.81 -4.01 11.86
N THR A 74 1.67 -5.16 12.50
CA THR A 74 2.49 -6.34 12.25
C THR A 74 1.67 -7.37 11.49
N ALA A 75 2.26 -7.99 10.49
CA ALA A 75 1.69 -9.18 9.88
C ALA A 75 1.97 -10.40 10.78
N SER A 76 1.01 -11.30 10.90
CA SER A 76 1.26 -12.67 11.42
C SER A 76 1.80 -13.57 10.32
N GLN A 77 1.49 -13.25 9.07
CA GLN A 77 2.04 -13.92 7.89
C GLN A 77 3.43 -13.37 7.54
N SER A 78 4.12 -14.03 6.61
CA SER A 78 5.43 -13.58 6.12
C SER A 78 5.36 -12.29 5.29
N GLU A 79 4.18 -11.94 4.77
CA GLU A 79 4.01 -10.80 3.88
C GLU A 79 3.51 -9.56 4.64
N PRO A 80 4.09 -8.37 4.41
CA PRO A 80 3.66 -7.14 5.06
C PRO A 80 2.20 -6.78 4.82
N LEU A 81 1.54 -6.18 5.83
CA LEU A 81 0.14 -5.72 5.74
C LEU A 81 -0.09 -4.77 4.55
N LEU A 82 0.89 -3.91 4.24
CA LEU A 82 0.78 -2.98 3.12
C LEU A 82 0.75 -3.72 1.77
N TYR A 83 1.46 -4.84 1.64
CA TYR A 83 1.48 -5.63 0.40
C TYR A 83 0.19 -6.41 0.23
N GLN A 84 -0.31 -7.01 1.31
CA GLN A 84 -1.64 -7.64 1.34
C GLN A 84 -2.74 -6.65 0.94
N ALA A 85 -2.66 -5.41 1.45
CA ALA A 85 -3.58 -4.34 1.06
C ALA A 85 -3.44 -3.99 -0.43
N ILE A 86 -2.23 -3.84 -0.95
CA ILE A 86 -1.97 -3.55 -2.38
C ILE A 86 -2.52 -4.66 -3.30
N GLN A 87 -2.39 -5.92 -2.89
CA GLN A 87 -2.88 -7.09 -3.64
C GLN A 87 -4.40 -7.25 -3.61
N HIS A 88 -5.10 -6.59 -2.69
CA HIS A 88 -6.53 -6.77 -2.52
C HIS A 88 -7.30 -6.29 -3.77
N PRO A 89 -8.15 -7.13 -4.40
CA PRO A 89 -8.65 -6.88 -5.76
C PRO A 89 -9.57 -5.65 -5.90
N GLN A 90 -10.33 -5.30 -4.87
CA GLN A 90 -11.38 -4.27 -4.96
C GLN A 90 -11.12 -3.03 -4.09
N GLN A 91 -10.57 -3.24 -2.89
CA GLN A 91 -10.39 -2.22 -1.85
C GLN A 91 -8.92 -1.83 -1.63
N SER A 92 -8.01 -2.17 -2.54
CA SER A 92 -6.57 -1.95 -2.35
C SER A 92 -6.22 -0.51 -2.00
N LEU A 93 -6.72 0.45 -2.78
CA LEU A 93 -6.44 1.86 -2.54
C LEU A 93 -6.95 2.31 -1.16
N ALA A 94 -8.15 1.89 -0.75
CA ALA A 94 -8.74 2.27 0.54
C ALA A 94 -7.96 1.66 1.71
N LEU A 95 -7.64 0.37 1.64
CA LEU A 95 -6.87 -0.36 2.66
C LEU A 95 -5.46 0.21 2.81
N MET A 96 -4.77 0.37 1.68
CA MET A 96 -3.43 0.96 1.63
C MET A 96 -3.43 2.36 2.24
N THR A 97 -4.43 3.19 1.95
CA THR A 97 -4.52 4.56 2.49
C THR A 97 -4.62 4.56 4.01
N VAL A 98 -5.43 3.68 4.58
CA VAL A 98 -5.55 3.55 6.04
C VAL A 98 -4.21 3.16 6.66
N LEU A 99 -3.49 2.21 6.07
CA LEU A 99 -2.17 1.81 6.54
C LEU A 99 -1.13 2.95 6.44
N LEU A 100 -1.16 3.72 5.34
CA LEU A 100 -0.27 4.86 5.16
C LEU A 100 -0.58 6.01 6.14
N GLN A 101 -1.85 6.28 6.42
CA GLN A 101 -2.27 7.22 7.48
C GLN A 101 -1.76 6.79 8.84
N ALA A 102 -1.71 5.49 9.09
CA ALA A 102 -1.14 4.89 10.28
C ALA A 102 0.40 4.85 10.29
N LYS A 103 1.07 5.45 9.29
CA LYS A 103 2.52 5.46 9.10
C LYS A 103 3.12 4.05 8.99
N ALA A 104 2.42 3.14 8.31
CA ALA A 104 2.99 1.85 7.94
C ALA A 104 4.32 2.06 7.17
N PRO A 105 5.34 1.24 7.45
CA PRO A 105 6.63 1.35 6.76
C PRO A 105 6.46 1.11 5.26
N LEU A 106 7.26 1.79 4.45
CA LEU A 106 7.27 1.60 3.00
C LEU A 106 8.34 0.61 2.55
N GLY A 107 9.39 0.42 3.36
CA GLY A 107 10.50 -0.49 3.11
C GLY A 107 10.41 -1.76 3.95
N TYR A 108 10.68 -2.89 3.30
CA TYR A 108 10.58 -4.24 3.86
C TYR A 108 11.78 -5.08 3.36
N PRO A 109 12.94 -5.01 4.03
CA PRO A 109 14.19 -5.59 3.53
C PRO A 109 14.12 -7.12 3.31
N ASP A 110 13.30 -7.80 4.09
CA ASP A 110 13.12 -9.27 4.05
C ASP A 110 12.02 -9.71 3.05
N SER A 111 11.37 -8.76 2.38
CA SER A 111 10.32 -9.03 1.39
C SER A 111 10.80 -8.77 -0.04
N ASP A 112 10.25 -9.49 -1.00
CA ASP A 112 10.47 -9.23 -2.43
C ASP A 112 9.17 -8.76 -3.12
N PRO A 113 9.07 -7.48 -3.52
CA PRO A 113 10.15 -6.48 -3.54
C PRO A 113 10.40 -5.84 -2.18
N GLN A 114 11.56 -5.21 -2.01
CA GLN A 114 11.97 -4.63 -0.72
C GLN A 114 11.29 -3.29 -0.39
N HIS A 115 10.47 -2.74 -1.29
CA HIS A 115 9.80 -1.47 -1.09
C HIS A 115 8.40 -1.43 -1.74
N ALA A 116 7.44 -0.81 -1.07
CA ALA A 116 6.03 -0.74 -1.46
C ALA A 116 5.80 -0.12 -2.85
N LEU A 117 6.60 0.89 -3.20
CA LEU A 117 6.66 1.49 -4.54
C LEU A 117 6.84 0.43 -5.63
N PHE A 118 7.78 -0.51 -5.45
CA PHE A 118 8.01 -1.59 -6.41
C PHE A 118 6.98 -2.72 -6.27
N ALA A 119 6.39 -2.90 -5.07
CA ALA A 119 5.27 -3.82 -4.88
C ALA A 119 4.07 -3.44 -5.76
N CYS A 120 3.83 -2.14 -5.98
CA CYS A 120 2.80 -1.69 -6.92
C CYS A 120 3.05 -2.18 -8.35
N PHE A 121 4.29 -2.16 -8.84
CA PHE A 121 4.60 -2.66 -10.19
C PHE A 121 4.44 -4.17 -10.33
N LYS A 122 4.64 -4.93 -9.24
CA LYS A 122 4.52 -6.39 -9.22
C LYS A 122 3.08 -6.88 -9.05
N PHE A 123 2.31 -6.21 -8.20
CA PHE A 123 1.01 -6.69 -7.73
C PHE A 123 -0.19 -5.91 -8.27
N CYS A 124 -0.04 -4.63 -8.61
CA CYS A 124 -1.17 -3.83 -9.08
C CYS A 124 -1.45 -4.07 -10.58
N PRO A 125 -2.72 -4.14 -11.00
CA PRO A 125 -3.07 -4.04 -12.40
C PRO A 125 -2.78 -2.63 -12.93
N SER A 126 -2.40 -2.51 -14.21
CA SER A 126 -1.99 -1.25 -14.86
C SER A 126 -3.00 -0.12 -14.69
N ALA A 127 -4.30 -0.43 -14.69
CA ALA A 127 -5.37 0.55 -14.50
C ALA A 127 -5.34 1.25 -13.13
N SER A 128 -4.79 0.59 -12.11
CA SER A 128 -4.73 1.10 -10.74
C SER A 128 -3.33 1.56 -10.32
N LEU A 129 -2.29 1.15 -11.05
CA LEU A 129 -0.89 1.42 -10.73
C LEU A 129 -0.62 2.91 -10.50
N MET A 130 -1.13 3.77 -11.37
CA MET A 130 -0.94 5.22 -11.24
C MET A 130 -1.53 5.77 -9.94
N LEU A 131 -2.74 5.34 -9.57
CA LEU A 131 -3.39 5.78 -8.33
C LEU A 131 -2.63 5.32 -7.08
N HIS A 132 -2.10 4.09 -7.10
CA HIS A 132 -1.31 3.57 -5.98
C HIS A 132 0.01 4.32 -5.84
N LEU A 133 0.72 4.57 -6.94
CA LEU A 133 1.98 5.32 -6.89
C LEU A 133 1.77 6.76 -6.46
N SER A 134 0.73 7.44 -6.95
CA SER A 134 0.36 8.78 -6.47
C SER A 134 0.07 8.77 -4.96
N ARG A 135 -0.66 7.76 -4.48
CA ARG A 135 -0.97 7.62 -3.05
C ARG A 135 0.27 7.33 -2.22
N LEU A 136 1.23 6.53 -2.70
CA LEU A 136 2.52 6.35 -2.01
C LEU A 136 3.32 7.66 -1.95
N ASN A 137 3.36 8.40 -3.06
CA ASN A 137 4.08 9.67 -3.15
C ASN A 137 3.48 10.72 -2.19
N GLU A 138 2.16 10.80 -2.09
CA GLU A 138 1.44 11.66 -1.11
C GLU A 138 1.85 11.37 0.35
N TYR A 139 2.25 10.13 0.66
CA TYR A 139 2.67 9.68 1.99
C TYR A 139 4.19 9.51 2.10
N GLY A 140 4.97 10.13 1.22
CA GLY A 140 6.42 10.28 1.37
C GLY A 140 7.26 9.17 0.74
N ALA A 141 6.71 8.36 -0.16
CA ALA A 141 7.52 7.46 -0.97
C ALA A 141 8.42 8.24 -1.94
N ASP A 142 9.72 7.96 -1.92
CA ASP A 142 10.65 8.55 -2.88
C ASP A 142 10.50 7.85 -4.25
N LEU A 143 10.08 8.60 -5.27
CA LEU A 143 9.96 8.08 -6.65
C LEU A 143 11.32 7.87 -7.33
N ASN A 144 12.40 8.44 -6.79
CA ASN A 144 13.76 8.37 -7.32
C ASN A 144 14.60 7.26 -6.70
N GLN A 145 14.10 6.60 -5.65
CA GLN A 145 14.82 5.48 -5.05
C GLN A 145 14.93 4.31 -6.05
N PRO A 146 16.09 3.66 -6.14
CA PRO A 146 16.25 2.45 -6.95
C PRO A 146 15.77 1.21 -6.19
N ASP A 147 15.34 0.19 -6.93
CA ASP A 147 15.16 -1.17 -6.41
C ASP A 147 16.52 -1.87 -6.23
N SER A 148 16.48 -3.15 -5.84
CA SER A 148 17.67 -3.99 -5.67
C SER A 148 18.46 -4.23 -6.96
N GLN A 149 17.87 -3.96 -8.13
CA GLN A 149 18.50 -4.07 -9.45
C GLN A 149 18.98 -2.71 -9.98
N GLY A 150 18.75 -1.61 -9.25
CA GLY A 150 19.10 -0.26 -9.70
C GLY A 150 18.03 0.41 -10.55
N HIS A 151 16.85 -0.17 -10.70
CA HIS A 151 15.74 0.41 -11.46
C HIS A 151 14.94 1.37 -10.58
N THR A 152 14.66 2.58 -11.09
CA THR A 152 13.72 3.52 -10.47
C THR A 152 12.31 3.31 -11.04
N ALA A 153 11.29 3.89 -10.39
CA ALA A 153 9.90 3.84 -10.89
C ALA A 153 9.81 4.28 -12.37
N LEU A 154 10.56 5.34 -12.72
CA LEU A 154 10.56 5.89 -14.07
C LEU A 154 11.24 4.95 -15.08
N ILE A 155 12.30 4.23 -14.67
CA ILE A 155 12.93 3.22 -15.54
C ILE A 155 11.91 2.14 -15.92
N LEU A 156 11.19 1.60 -14.94
CA LEU A 156 10.15 0.58 -15.18
C LEU A 156 9.03 1.11 -16.08
N ALA A 157 8.58 2.36 -15.85
CA ALA A 157 7.55 2.99 -16.68
C ALA A 157 8.00 3.22 -18.14
N LEU A 158 9.26 3.58 -18.36
CA LEU A 158 9.85 3.77 -19.68
C LEU A 158 9.95 2.44 -20.43
N GLN A 159 10.43 1.38 -19.77
CA GLN A 159 10.53 0.03 -20.36
C GLN A 159 9.17 -0.55 -20.76
N GLN A 160 8.11 -0.23 -20.02
CA GLN A 160 6.73 -0.63 -20.34
C GLN A 160 6.06 0.25 -21.40
N GLU A 161 6.75 1.28 -21.91
CA GLU A 161 6.21 2.31 -22.80
C GLU A 161 4.90 2.95 -22.31
N HIS A 162 4.74 3.06 -21.00
CA HIS A 162 3.49 3.52 -20.40
C HIS A 162 3.45 5.05 -20.32
N LYS A 163 3.12 5.73 -21.42
CA LYS A 163 3.12 7.21 -21.54
C LYS A 163 2.48 7.95 -20.36
N GLY A 164 1.28 7.54 -19.93
CA GLY A 164 0.59 8.20 -18.82
C GLY A 164 1.32 8.06 -17.47
N LEU A 165 2.04 6.95 -17.27
CA LEU A 165 2.77 6.69 -16.03
C LEU A 165 4.07 7.48 -16.02
N VAL A 166 4.78 7.52 -17.15
CA VAL A 166 5.93 8.42 -17.38
C VAL A 166 5.54 9.87 -17.08
N GLN A 167 4.40 10.33 -17.61
CA GLN A 167 3.92 11.68 -17.37
C GLN A 167 3.64 11.95 -15.89
N MET A 168 2.92 11.05 -15.21
CA MET A 168 2.63 11.18 -13.79
C MET A 168 3.91 11.23 -12.95
N LEU A 169 4.86 10.31 -13.21
CA LEU A 169 6.11 10.22 -12.46
C LEU A 169 6.98 11.48 -12.65
N ILE A 170 7.17 11.95 -13.89
CA ILE A 170 7.96 13.16 -14.17
C ILE A 170 7.30 14.39 -13.55
N ASN A 171 5.98 14.53 -13.68
CA ASN A 171 5.24 15.63 -13.06
C ASN A 171 5.32 15.61 -11.52
N SER A 172 5.47 14.41 -10.95
CA SER A 172 5.67 14.19 -9.51
C SER A 172 7.13 14.38 -9.06
N GLY A 173 8.03 14.75 -9.97
CA GLY A 173 9.43 15.05 -9.68
C GLY A 173 10.41 13.87 -9.83
N ALA A 174 9.99 12.77 -10.48
CA ALA A 174 10.91 11.69 -10.83
C ALA A 174 11.94 12.17 -11.86
N LEU A 175 13.21 11.80 -11.66
CA LEU A 175 14.34 12.22 -12.46
C LEU A 175 14.54 11.28 -13.65
N LEU A 176 14.68 11.87 -14.84
CA LEU A 176 14.98 11.14 -16.05
C LEU A 176 16.39 10.51 -15.96
N PRO A 177 16.54 9.19 -16.17
CA PRO A 177 17.84 8.55 -16.04
C PRO A 177 18.75 8.93 -17.22
N ALA A 178 20.06 9.06 -16.96
CA ALA A 178 21.03 9.50 -17.97
C ALA A 178 21.04 8.63 -19.24
N LYS A 179 20.84 7.32 -19.09
CA LYS A 179 20.79 6.34 -20.19
C LYS A 179 19.36 5.96 -20.60
N ALA A 180 18.38 6.84 -20.41
CA ALA A 180 16.98 6.56 -20.74
C ALA A 180 16.72 6.15 -22.20
N GLN A 181 17.56 6.61 -23.13
CA GLN A 181 17.47 6.30 -24.57
C GLN A 181 17.64 4.81 -24.86
N ALA A 182 18.37 4.08 -24.01
CA ALA A 182 18.59 2.64 -24.17
C ALA A 182 17.46 1.79 -23.57
N LEU A 183 16.48 2.43 -22.89
CA LEU A 183 15.43 1.74 -22.14
C LEU A 183 14.09 1.68 -22.89
N CYS A 184 13.87 2.54 -23.88
CA CYS A 184 12.59 2.71 -24.57
C CYS A 184 12.76 3.24 -26.01
N SER A 185 11.67 3.31 -26.77
CA SER A 185 11.66 3.89 -28.12
C SER A 185 12.08 5.37 -28.16
N GLU A 186 12.58 5.81 -29.31
CA GLU A 186 12.99 7.20 -29.57
C GLU A 186 11.84 8.19 -29.30
N GLU A 187 10.61 7.82 -29.69
CA GLU A 187 9.41 8.62 -29.43
C GLU A 187 9.15 8.78 -27.92
N MET A 188 9.29 7.70 -27.15
CA MET A 188 9.06 7.70 -25.71
C MET A 188 10.08 8.58 -24.98
N ILE A 189 11.36 8.47 -25.31
CA ILE A 189 12.38 9.30 -24.69
C ILE A 189 12.24 10.78 -25.10
N GLY A 190 11.86 11.05 -26.35
CA GLY A 190 11.54 12.41 -26.80
C GLY A 190 10.38 13.02 -26.01
N TYR A 191 9.32 12.24 -25.78
CA TYR A 191 8.20 12.65 -24.94
C TYR A 191 8.62 12.91 -23.48
N ALA A 192 9.38 11.99 -22.87
CA ALA A 192 9.85 12.12 -21.49
C ALA A 192 10.75 13.34 -21.28
N ARG A 193 11.64 13.66 -22.24
CA ARG A 193 12.48 14.87 -22.20
C ARG A 193 11.64 16.14 -22.23
N ARG A 194 10.67 16.23 -23.14
CA ARG A 194 9.75 17.39 -23.22
C ARG A 194 9.03 17.62 -21.90
N LEU A 195 8.53 16.57 -21.26
CA LEU A 195 7.89 16.67 -19.94
C LEU A 195 8.85 17.18 -18.85
N ALA A 196 10.09 16.71 -18.86
CA ALA A 196 11.10 17.15 -17.89
C ALA A 196 11.46 18.63 -18.11
N ASP A 197 11.60 19.06 -19.37
CA ASP A 197 11.84 20.47 -19.72
C ASP A 197 10.66 21.35 -19.31
N ASP A 198 9.42 20.91 -19.59
CA ASP A 198 8.19 21.61 -19.19
C ASP A 198 8.10 21.75 -17.66
N LEU A 199 8.42 20.70 -16.91
CA LEU A 199 8.47 20.73 -15.44
C LEU A 199 9.49 21.76 -14.94
N ASN A 200 10.67 21.79 -15.54
CA ASN A 200 11.73 22.73 -15.18
C ASN A 200 11.30 24.17 -15.44
N ILE A 201 10.69 24.45 -16.59
CA ILE A 201 10.15 25.78 -16.91
C ILE A 201 9.08 26.17 -15.88
N ARG A 202 8.13 25.28 -15.55
CA ARG A 202 7.10 25.56 -14.53
C ARG A 202 7.72 25.88 -13.18
N ARG A 203 8.75 25.13 -12.76
CA ARG A 203 9.47 25.38 -11.50
C ARG A 203 10.17 26.74 -11.51
N MET A 204 10.77 27.16 -12.64
CA MET A 204 11.38 28.48 -12.77
C MET A 204 10.36 29.62 -12.70
N MET A 205 9.14 29.42 -13.22
CA MET A 205 8.09 30.43 -13.24
C MET A 205 7.33 30.57 -11.91
N LEU A 206 7.46 29.60 -11.00
CA LEU A 206 6.82 29.56 -9.68
C LEU A 206 7.77 29.96 -8.53
N GLY A 207 9.04 30.21 -8.83
CA GLY A 207 10.03 30.78 -7.89
C GLY A 207 9.96 32.30 -7.87
#